data_AF-A0A7Y6ZGT4-F1
#
_entry.id   AF-A0A7Y6ZGT4-F1
#
_cell.length_a   1.000
_cell.length_b   1.000
_cell.length_c   1.000
_cell.angle_alpha   90.00
_cell.angle_beta   90.00
_cell.angle_gamma   90.00
#
_symmetry.space_group_name_H-M   'P 1'
#
loop_
_entity.id
_entity.type
_entity.pdbx_description
1 polymer ?
#
loop_
_entity_poly.entity_id
_entity_poly.type
_entity_poly.pdbx_seq_one_letter_code
_entity_poly.pdbx_strand_id
1 'polypeptide(L)' 'MMKFLSKIVFWVTGWSLNANWPKGVKKAVLIAIPHTSNWDLLYARAAFFL' A
#
# COMPACT_ATOMS: atom_id res chain seq x y z
N MET A 1 13.26 -7.79 4.46
CA MET A 1 13.09 -8.18 3.05
C MET A 1 11.91 -7.45 2.38
N MET A 2 10.66 -7.70 2.81
CA MET A 2 9.46 -7.19 2.12
C MET A 2 9.36 -5.65 2.08
N LYS A 3 9.72 -4.96 3.17
CA LYS A 3 9.77 -3.49 3.21
C LYS A 3 10.69 -2.88 2.14
N PHE A 4 11.82 -3.53 1.85
CA PHE A 4 12.76 -3.06 0.81
C PHE A 4 12.17 -3.26 -0.58
N LEU A 5 11.58 -4.43 -0.83
CA LEU A 5 10.90 -4.71 -2.10
C LEU A 5 9.72 -3.75 -2.33
N SER A 6 8.94 -3.46 -1.29
CA SER A 6 7.87 -2.46 -1.35
C SER A 6 8.41 -1.08 -1.73
N LYS A 7 9.50 -0.63 -1.11
CA LYS A 7 10.13 0.66 -1.48
C LYS A 7 10.52 0.70 -2.95
N ILE A 8 11.08 -0.38 -3.48
CA ILE A 8 11.44 -0.47 -4.91
C ILE A 8 10.18 -0.39 -5.78
N VAL A 9 9.13 -1.14 -5.45
CA VAL A 9 7.87 -1.12 -6.22
C VAL A 9 7.32 0.30 -6.31
N PHE A 10 7.17 0.98 -5.17
CA PHE A 10 6.67 2.36 -5.13
C PHE A 10 7.61 3.34 -5.87
N TRP A 11 8.93 3.14 -5.77
CA TRP A 11 9.90 3.97 -6.49
C TRP A 11 9.82 3.80 -8.01
N VAL A 12 9.77 2.57 -8.52
CA VAL A 12 9.69 2.27 -9.96
C VAL A 12 8.37 2.75 -10.55
N THR A 13 7.27 2.62 -9.81
CA THR A 13 5.95 3.04 -10.30
C THR A 13 5.73 4.55 -10.15
N GLY A 14 6.59 5.24 -9.39
CA GLY A 14 6.45 6.67 -9.10
C GLY A 14 5.37 7.00 -8.07
N TRP A 15 4.92 6.01 -7.29
CA TRP A 15 3.90 6.19 -6.27
C TRP A 15 4.52 6.48 -4.90
N SER A 16 3.79 7.21 -4.06
CA SER A 16 4.16 7.45 -2.65
C SER A 16 3.01 7.08 -1.72
N LEU A 17 3.32 6.54 -0.55
CA LEU A 17 2.33 6.25 0.49
C LEU A 17 1.97 7.53 1.25
N ASN A 18 0.68 7.81 1.41
CA ASN A 18 0.21 8.84 2.33
C ASN A 18 0.08 8.25 3.74
N ALA A 19 0.98 8.62 4.65
CA ALA A 19 1.02 8.11 6.02
C ALA A 19 0.09 8.86 6.99
N ASN A 20 -0.77 9.77 6.51
CA ASN A 20 -1.71 10.51 7.36
C ASN A 20 -2.87 9.62 7.80
N TRP A 21 -2.61 8.78 8.81
CA TRP A 21 -3.64 7.97 9.43
C TRP A 21 -4.51 8.82 10.38
N PRO A 22 -5.85 8.68 10.34
CA PRO A 22 -6.73 9.41 11.24
C PRO A 22 -6.43 9.08 12.71
N LYS A 23 -6.23 10.13 13.52
CA LYS A 23 -5.96 9.99 14.95
C LYS A 23 -7.19 9.39 15.66
N GLY A 24 -6.94 8.51 16.62
CA GLY A 24 -7.99 7.88 17.43
C GLY A 24 -8.66 6.65 16.82
N VAL A 25 -8.30 6.25 15.59
CA VAL A 25 -8.80 5.02 14.99
C VAL A 25 -8.07 3.80 15.57
N LYS A 26 -8.80 2.99 16.37
CA LYS A 26 -8.25 1.79 17.04
C LYS A 26 -8.24 0.55 16.14
N LYS A 27 -9.13 0.49 15.15
CA LYS A 27 -9.29 -0.62 14.20
C LYS A 27 -9.70 -0.06 12.85
N ALA A 28 -9.11 -0.57 11.79
CA ALA A 28 -9.45 -0.23 10.41
C ALA A 28 -9.33 -1.48 9.53
N VAL A 29 -10.12 -1.54 8.48
CA VAL A 29 -10.01 -2.56 7.44
C VAL A 29 -9.59 -1.85 6.16
N LEU A 30 -8.50 -2.29 5.55
CA LEU A 30 -8.10 -1.85 4.22
C LEU A 30 -8.78 -2.75 3.20
N ILE A 31 -9.52 -2.16 2.26
CA ILE A 31 -10.15 -2.88 1.16
C ILE A 31 -9.43 -2.48 -0.13
N ALA A 32 -8.88 -3.47 -0.85
CA ALA A 32 -8.34 -3.30 -2.18
C ALA A 32 -9.33 -3.90 -3.18
N ILE A 33 -9.81 -3.08 -4.13
CA ILE A 33 -10.82 -3.49 -5.11
C ILE A 33 -10.17 -3.39 -6.49
N PRO A 34 -10.08 -4.49 -7.26
CA PRO A 34 -9.52 -4.45 -8.60
C PRO A 34 -10.50 -3.80 -9.59
N HIS A 35 -10.01 -2.88 -10.43
CA HIS A 35 -10.85 -2.16 -11.39
C HIS A 35 -10.63 -2.58 -12.86
N THR A 36 -9.44 -3.05 -13.21
CA THR A 36 -9.09 -3.52 -14.57
C THR A 36 -7.97 -4.55 -14.58
N SER A 37 -7.04 -4.47 -13.62
CA SER A 37 -5.89 -5.36 -13.47
C SER A 37 -5.57 -5.56 -11.99
N ASN A 38 -4.95 -6.69 -11.60
CA ASN A 38 -4.73 -7.05 -10.19
C ASN A 38 -3.62 -6.25 -9.48
N TRP A 39 -3.29 -5.06 -9.98
CA TRP A 39 -2.25 -4.20 -9.41
C TRP A 39 -2.63 -3.68 -8.02
N ASP A 40 -3.92 -3.54 -7.73
CA ASP A 40 -4.43 -3.18 -6.41
C ASP A 40 -3.93 -4.14 -5.31
N LEU A 41 -3.84 -5.45 -5.60
CA LEU A 41 -3.32 -6.44 -4.66
C LEU A 41 -1.83 -6.20 -4.37
N LEU A 42 -1.04 -5.91 -5.41
CA LEU A 42 0.39 -5.64 -5.27
C LEU A 42 0.63 -4.37 -4.44
N TYR A 43 -0.05 -3.27 -4.78
CA TYR A 43 0.09 -2.00 -4.05
C TYR A 43 -0.41 -2.09 -2.62
N ALA A 44 -1.56 -2.75 -2.38
CA ALA A 44 -2.08 -2.93 -1.03
C ALA A 44 -1.12 -3.74 -0.17
N ARG A 45 -0.62 -4.88 -0.66
CA ARG A 45 0.38 -5.70 0.04
C ARG A 45 1.66 -4.90 0.30
N ALA A 46 2.15 -4.17 -0.71
CA ALA A 46 3.36 -3.39 -0.59
C ALA A 46 3.21 -2.26 0.44
N ALA A 47 2.06 -1.57 0.45
CA ALA A 47 1.71 -0.53 1.41
C ALA A 47 1.66 -1.06 2.84
N PHE A 48 1.14 -2.27 3.07
CA PHE A 48 1.11 -2.90 4.40
C PHE A 48 2.50 -3.17 5.00
N PHE A 49 3.53 -3.32 4.16
CA PHE A 49 4.89 -3.56 4.62
C PHE A 49 5.72 -2.27 4.82
N LEU A 50 5.19 -1.11 4.42
CA LEU A 50 5.87 0.19 4.53
C LEU A 50 5.54 0.88 5.84
#